data_AF-A0A644UKA4-F1
#
_entry.id   AF-A0A644UKA4-F1
#
_cell.length_a   1.000
_cell.length_b   1.000
_cell.length_c   1.000
_cell.angle_alpha   90.00
_cell.angle_beta   90.00
_cell.angle_gamma   90.00
#
_symmetry.space_group_name_H-M   'P 1'
#
loop_
_entity.id
_entity.type
_entity.pdbx_description
1 polymer ?
#
loop_
_entity_poly.entity_id
_entity_poly.type
_entity_poly.pdbx_seq_one_letter_code
_entity_poly.pdbx_strand_id
1 'polypeptide(L)'
;MGTLKNDSKSDLGTPGVNKVYGAIGCYDILSDARAFTSWIEKKYPDINIHELFPGYSYCIDLIVGLFARGIHEDETFGLTSDIGFDRPVFDGSPPEKMDLNCEKARLLYILSCDVKKIKSSENFSKSRHPLNDLKRNVLDIFANHLKENAYSNLPNPKNELYSYLIKGSVWSYFSNIVGSGIPGAEDITPLHSSKEEDVIIEGTQEWEEYINSDDYGATDILIRGYCYSLEYLIDQLFPNLLNEECLNYLHNIEKWNKINYIYSYLDNQIFSSLDKIHEKYWYLKPFKNDKKLAKKSLSTILDKSIEHPKISLKEQLDQIFLWYEVGFLDASAGPFSGMITLRTLLTGAVTIRKQMKNPEPVQVRIFKHQCCDGYDYSYAILMEGYGYAMDSSGWIVFFDTDTDYSGTGSQYHQLIDNDIQRYTEYLNVVSFEVKKERFEDYVMGIDVATQNGHSVTVIKRQDKEIERGKQKVREIQKRMEKTNDVIHSARGLIMELLTYYDLSRNLDTSKNLDWNIAQNKHEIDITYMRNDDTAIFGECKVSAETINLDEEMKDLVDKMKNCKPNVGNKIGHFFFFDKLSEKKIANFNELKQNYSQGDVIIDGYDVLSEKLSRDQHWKSKKIDKLEEILKYNEKKI
;
A
#
# COMPACT_ATOMS: atom_id res chain seq x y z
N MET A 1 10.57 36.58 2.63
CA MET A 1 11.61 35.67 2.14
C MET A 1 12.81 36.43 1.64
N GLY A 2 13.80 36.64 2.51
CA GLY A 2 15.05 36.00 2.12
C GLY A 2 14.81 34.51 2.34
N THR A 3 15.34 33.65 1.49
CA THR A 3 15.87 32.36 1.97
C THR A 3 16.31 32.56 3.41
N LEU A 4 15.88 31.72 4.35
CA LEU A 4 16.65 31.51 5.56
C LEU A 4 18.01 31.07 5.05
N LYS A 5 18.88 32.06 4.79
CA LYS A 5 20.29 31.82 4.69
C LYS A 5 20.60 31.21 6.03
N ASN A 6 20.89 29.92 6.01
CA ASN A 6 21.80 29.31 6.96
C ASN A 6 23.12 30.10 6.88
N ASP A 7 23.09 31.33 7.41
CA ASP A 7 24.28 32.06 7.85
C ASP A 7 24.66 31.57 9.27
N SER A 8 24.15 30.41 9.69
CA SER A 8 24.76 29.60 10.73
C SER A 8 26.10 29.10 10.21
N LYS A 9 27.16 29.71 10.76
CA LYS A 9 28.57 29.35 10.64
C LYS A 9 28.91 27.94 11.18
N SER A 10 28.08 26.93 10.91
CA SER A 10 28.26 25.54 11.39
C SER A 10 28.10 24.46 10.32
N ASP A 11 27.88 24.80 9.04
CA ASP A 11 27.92 23.78 7.99
C ASP A 11 29.37 23.39 7.66
N LEU A 12 29.86 22.40 8.41
CA LEU A 12 30.98 21.52 8.07
C LEU A 12 30.66 20.60 6.88
N GLY A 13 29.54 20.82 6.18
CA GLY A 13 29.13 20.05 5.01
C GLY A 13 29.89 20.45 3.75
N THR A 14 30.38 19.44 3.02
CA THR A 14 30.94 19.61 1.69
C THR A 14 29.92 20.29 0.76
N PRO A 15 30.24 21.41 0.07
CA PRO A 15 29.35 22.09 -0.87
C PRO A 15 28.68 21.16 -1.88
N GLY A 16 27.42 21.42 -2.24
CA GLY A 16 26.67 20.58 -3.17
C GLY A 16 27.37 20.39 -4.52
N VAL A 17 28.03 21.43 -5.08
CA VAL A 17 28.86 21.33 -6.30
C VAL A 17 29.96 20.27 -6.19
N ASN A 18 30.57 20.08 -5.03
CA ASN A 18 31.61 19.07 -4.85
C ASN A 18 31.02 17.65 -4.85
N LYS A 19 29.82 17.47 -4.28
CA LYS A 19 29.09 16.19 -4.31
C LYS A 19 28.73 15.82 -5.74
N VAL A 20 28.19 16.78 -6.51
CA VAL A 20 27.92 16.60 -7.95
C VAL A 20 29.19 16.18 -8.69
N TYR A 21 30.30 16.87 -8.45
CA TYR A 21 31.56 16.57 -9.10
C TYR A 21 32.12 15.19 -8.75
N GLY A 22 32.16 14.85 -7.46
CA GLY A 22 32.65 13.58 -6.97
C GLY A 22 31.79 12.42 -7.46
N ALA A 23 30.47 12.59 -7.44
CA ALA A 23 29.53 11.60 -7.97
C ALA A 23 29.75 11.35 -9.47
N ILE A 24 29.88 12.40 -10.30
CA ILE A 24 30.17 12.24 -11.74
C ILE A 24 31.46 11.43 -11.94
N GLY A 25 32.54 11.75 -11.21
CA GLY A 25 33.81 11.05 -11.36
C GLY A 25 33.76 9.58 -10.91
N CYS A 26 33.08 9.29 -9.80
CA CYS A 26 32.85 7.90 -9.40
C CYS A 26 32.00 7.15 -10.43
N TYR A 27 30.96 7.81 -10.97
CA TYR A 27 30.11 7.25 -12.01
C TYR A 27 30.90 6.95 -13.28
N ASP A 28 31.78 7.86 -13.71
CA ASP A 28 32.61 7.68 -14.90
C ASP A 28 33.51 6.45 -14.82
N ILE A 29 34.01 6.12 -13.63
CA ILE A 29 34.81 4.93 -13.38
C ILE A 29 33.93 3.68 -13.39
N LEU A 30 32.84 3.69 -12.62
CA LEU A 30 32.06 2.49 -12.36
C LEU A 30 31.12 2.14 -13.51
N SER A 31 30.63 3.11 -14.27
CA SER A 31 29.69 2.91 -15.40
C SER A 31 30.30 2.17 -16.59
N ASP A 32 31.63 2.05 -16.67
CA ASP A 32 32.28 1.13 -17.60
C ASP A 32 32.18 -0.32 -17.09
N ALA A 33 30.99 -0.89 -17.23
CA ALA A 33 30.70 -2.27 -16.84
C ALA A 33 31.62 -3.29 -17.55
N ARG A 34 32.22 -2.97 -18.71
CA ARG A 34 33.20 -3.85 -19.38
C ARG A 34 34.53 -3.83 -18.65
N ALA A 35 35.04 -2.65 -18.32
CA ALA A 35 36.27 -2.52 -17.57
C ALA A 35 36.16 -3.18 -16.19
N PHE A 36 35.05 -2.96 -15.48
CA PHE A 36 34.78 -3.63 -14.20
C PHE A 36 34.78 -5.15 -14.35
N THR A 37 34.04 -5.68 -15.32
CA THR A 37 33.93 -7.13 -15.52
C THR A 37 35.25 -7.79 -15.90
N SER A 38 36.02 -7.15 -16.79
CA SER A 38 37.37 -7.61 -17.15
C SER A 38 38.36 -7.55 -15.97
N TRP A 39 38.20 -6.57 -15.07
CA TRP A 39 39.03 -6.46 -13.87
C TRP A 39 38.72 -7.59 -12.88
N ILE A 40 37.44 -7.91 -12.63
CA ILE A 40 37.03 -9.05 -11.80
C ILE A 40 37.58 -10.36 -12.36
N GLU A 41 37.34 -10.65 -13.65
CA GLU A 41 37.79 -11.90 -14.27
C GLU A 41 39.31 -12.09 -14.20
N LYS A 42 40.07 -10.99 -14.25
CA LYS A 42 41.53 -11.01 -14.17
C LYS A 42 42.04 -11.15 -12.73
N LYS A 43 41.46 -10.40 -11.78
CA LYS A 43 41.95 -10.32 -10.40
C LYS A 43 41.39 -11.43 -9.51
N TYR A 44 40.17 -11.89 -9.80
CA TYR A 44 39.41 -12.86 -9.03
C TYR A 44 38.74 -13.91 -9.96
N PRO A 45 39.52 -14.79 -10.61
CA PRO A 45 39.02 -15.71 -11.63
C PRO A 45 37.99 -16.72 -11.10
N ASP A 46 37.98 -16.98 -9.80
CA ASP A 46 37.08 -17.95 -9.15
C ASP A 46 35.71 -17.35 -8.77
N ILE A 47 35.50 -16.04 -8.97
CA ILE A 47 34.26 -15.36 -8.61
C ILE A 47 33.26 -15.45 -9.76
N ASN A 48 32.05 -15.91 -9.45
CA ASN A 48 30.93 -15.83 -10.39
C ASN A 48 30.49 -14.38 -10.53
N ILE A 49 30.88 -13.74 -11.62
CA ILE A 49 30.62 -12.33 -11.83
C ILE A 49 29.14 -11.97 -11.83
N HIS A 50 28.25 -12.87 -12.27
CA HIS A 50 26.82 -12.59 -12.33
C HIS A 50 26.21 -12.34 -10.94
N GLU A 51 26.76 -12.95 -9.89
CA GLU A 51 26.35 -12.72 -8.52
C GLU A 51 26.71 -11.32 -8.04
N LEU A 52 27.71 -10.65 -8.61
CA LEU A 52 28.12 -9.32 -8.16
C LEU A 52 27.18 -8.20 -8.65
N PHE A 53 26.29 -8.49 -9.61
CA PHE A 53 25.51 -7.47 -10.28
C PHE A 53 24.56 -6.69 -9.34
N PRO A 54 23.79 -7.31 -8.42
CA PRO A 54 22.93 -6.58 -7.50
C PRO A 54 23.70 -5.53 -6.69
N GLY A 55 24.80 -5.91 -6.05
CA GLY A 55 25.65 -5.00 -5.27
C GLY A 55 26.33 -3.92 -6.11
N TYR A 56 26.73 -4.24 -7.35
CA TYR A 56 27.22 -3.25 -8.30
C TYR A 56 26.16 -2.21 -8.67
N SER A 57 24.94 -2.66 -8.97
CA SER A 57 23.83 -1.78 -9.33
C SER A 57 23.43 -0.87 -8.17
N TYR A 58 23.50 -1.37 -6.94
CA TYR A 58 23.30 -0.61 -5.71
C TYR A 58 24.41 0.43 -5.49
N CYS A 59 25.68 0.09 -5.76
CA CYS A 59 26.77 1.07 -5.72
C CYS A 59 26.55 2.22 -6.72
N ILE A 60 26.06 1.93 -7.93
CA ILE A 60 25.67 2.95 -8.91
C ILE A 60 24.53 3.83 -8.39
N ASP A 61 23.51 3.23 -7.78
CA ASP A 61 22.39 3.94 -7.16
C ASP A 61 22.87 4.96 -6.12
N LEU A 62 23.76 4.54 -5.21
CA LEU A 62 24.37 5.43 -4.20
C LEU A 62 25.14 6.60 -4.82
N ILE A 63 25.87 6.36 -5.92
CA ILE A 63 26.56 7.42 -6.65
C ILE A 63 25.57 8.45 -7.21
N VAL A 64 24.46 7.99 -7.81
CA VAL A 64 23.42 8.87 -8.34
C VAL A 64 22.67 9.58 -7.21
N GLY A 65 22.49 8.93 -6.07
CA GLY A 65 21.95 9.52 -4.84
C GLY A 65 22.80 10.67 -4.31
N LEU A 66 24.13 10.51 -4.32
CA LEU A 66 25.07 11.58 -3.97
C LEU A 66 25.00 12.76 -4.96
N PHE A 67 24.89 12.47 -6.25
CA PHE A 67 24.67 13.49 -7.28
C PHE A 67 23.39 14.28 -7.01
N ALA A 68 22.27 13.58 -6.80
CA ALA A 68 20.96 14.17 -6.51
C ALA A 68 20.97 15.05 -5.25
N ARG A 69 21.64 14.60 -4.19
CA ARG A 69 21.86 15.41 -2.98
C ARG A 69 22.63 16.68 -3.30
N GLY A 70 23.69 16.59 -4.09
CA GLY A 70 24.46 17.76 -4.52
C GLY A 70 23.62 18.76 -5.33
N ILE A 71 22.70 18.28 -6.17
CA ILE A 71 21.74 19.11 -6.92
C ILE A 71 20.73 19.80 -6.01
N HIS A 72 20.20 19.07 -5.02
CA HIS A 72 19.29 19.65 -4.04
C HIS A 72 19.93 20.82 -3.29
N GLU A 73 21.15 20.60 -2.77
CA GLU A 73 21.86 21.56 -1.91
C GLU A 73 22.47 22.75 -2.66
N ASP A 74 22.68 22.66 -3.98
CA ASP A 74 23.40 23.68 -4.74
C ASP A 74 22.51 24.51 -5.69
N GLU A 75 22.23 25.75 -5.30
CA GLU A 75 21.46 26.70 -6.10
C GLU A 75 22.23 27.28 -7.29
N THR A 76 23.57 27.15 -7.34
CA THR A 76 24.40 27.80 -8.37
C THR A 76 24.16 27.21 -9.76
N PHE A 77 23.65 25.98 -9.86
CA PHE A 77 23.22 25.37 -11.11
C PHE A 77 22.04 26.11 -11.75
N GLY A 78 21.29 26.91 -10.97
CA GLY A 78 20.20 27.75 -11.45
C GLY A 78 18.90 27.00 -11.74
N LEU A 79 18.76 25.78 -11.21
CA LEU A 79 17.52 24.99 -11.25
C LEU A 79 16.49 25.59 -10.29
N THR A 80 15.26 25.75 -10.75
CA THR A 80 14.16 26.22 -9.88
C THR A 80 13.74 25.15 -8.86
N SER A 81 13.42 25.61 -7.65
CA SER A 81 12.70 24.86 -6.62
C SER A 81 11.50 25.67 -6.15
N ASP A 82 10.56 24.98 -5.51
CA ASP A 82 9.42 25.58 -4.82
C ASP A 82 9.13 24.78 -3.53
N ILE A 83 8.17 25.27 -2.73
CA ILE A 83 7.76 24.60 -1.49
C ILE A 83 7.20 23.20 -1.73
N GLY A 84 6.62 22.95 -2.91
CA GLY A 84 6.13 21.63 -3.32
C GLY A 84 7.26 20.62 -3.56
N PHE A 85 8.50 21.08 -3.71
CA PHE A 85 9.71 20.26 -3.81
C PHE A 85 10.52 20.23 -2.52
N ASP A 86 10.79 21.38 -1.91
CA ASP A 86 11.70 21.46 -0.76
C ASP A 86 11.13 20.68 0.44
N ARG A 87 9.80 20.72 0.60
CA ARG A 87 9.13 20.08 1.73
C ARG A 87 9.04 18.54 1.63
N PRO A 88 8.64 17.90 0.51
CA PRO A 88 8.74 16.46 0.42
C PRO A 88 10.17 15.95 0.54
N VAL A 89 11.18 16.69 0.06
CA VAL A 89 12.58 16.29 0.29
C VAL A 89 12.92 16.32 1.78
N PHE A 90 12.50 17.37 2.50
CA PHE A 90 12.69 17.44 3.95
C PHE A 90 11.95 16.32 4.70
N ASP A 91 10.75 15.96 4.24
CA ASP A 91 9.94 14.84 4.76
C ASP A 91 10.49 13.46 4.36
N GLY A 92 11.47 13.39 3.46
CA GLY A 92 12.00 12.12 2.99
C GLY A 92 11.07 11.38 2.04
N SER A 93 10.23 12.10 1.29
CA SER A 93 9.39 11.51 0.26
C SER A 93 10.19 11.30 -1.03
N PRO A 94 10.04 10.15 -1.71
CA PRO A 94 10.77 9.86 -2.94
C PRO A 94 10.20 10.65 -4.15
N PRO A 95 10.97 10.86 -5.23
CA PRO A 95 10.58 11.70 -6.37
C PRO A 95 9.27 11.29 -7.05
N GLU A 96 8.91 9.99 -7.01
CA GLU A 96 7.68 9.48 -7.60
C GLU A 96 6.42 9.96 -6.88
N LYS A 97 6.55 10.40 -5.64
CA LYS A 97 5.46 10.97 -4.85
C LYS A 97 5.44 12.50 -4.92
N MET A 98 6.43 13.15 -5.55
CA MET A 98 6.53 14.61 -5.59
C MET A 98 5.68 15.24 -6.70
N ASP A 99 5.33 16.51 -6.52
CA ASP A 99 4.84 17.35 -7.61
C ASP A 99 6.01 17.75 -8.53
N LEU A 100 5.82 17.62 -9.84
CA LEU A 100 6.86 17.85 -10.85
C LEU A 100 6.81 19.27 -11.44
N ASN A 101 6.28 20.23 -10.68
CA ASN A 101 6.10 21.61 -11.12
C ASN A 101 7.39 22.45 -11.21
N CYS A 102 8.47 22.04 -10.53
CA CYS A 102 9.77 22.71 -10.60
C CYS A 102 10.86 21.88 -11.31
N GLU A 103 11.95 22.54 -11.70
CA GLU A 103 13.05 21.90 -12.45
C GLU A 103 13.81 20.87 -11.62
N LYS A 104 14.03 21.12 -10.32
CA LYS A 104 14.67 20.14 -9.42
C LYS A 104 13.84 18.87 -9.27
N ALA A 105 12.53 18.98 -9.00
CA ALA A 105 11.64 17.82 -8.87
C ALA A 105 11.64 16.94 -10.13
N ARG A 106 11.53 17.58 -11.31
CA ARG A 106 11.58 16.89 -12.61
C ARG A 106 12.92 16.18 -12.82
N LEU A 107 14.04 16.82 -12.51
CA LEU A 107 15.36 16.22 -12.65
C LEU A 107 15.52 15.00 -11.74
N LEU A 108 15.10 15.09 -10.48
CA LEU A 108 15.18 13.96 -9.55
C LEU A 108 14.29 12.79 -9.97
N TYR A 109 13.10 13.06 -10.50
CA TYR A 109 12.24 12.04 -11.07
C TYR A 109 12.87 11.35 -12.30
N ILE A 110 13.53 12.12 -13.18
CA ILE A 110 14.27 11.56 -14.32
C ILE A 110 15.41 10.64 -13.83
N LEU A 111 16.17 11.09 -12.84
CA LEU A 111 17.24 10.30 -12.24
C LEU A 111 16.71 9.01 -11.62
N SER A 112 15.61 9.07 -10.86
CA SER A 112 15.02 7.89 -10.23
C SER A 112 14.54 6.87 -11.28
N CYS A 113 13.95 7.34 -12.38
CA CYS A 113 13.57 6.49 -13.51
C CYS A 113 14.78 5.81 -14.18
N ASP A 114 15.87 6.53 -14.39
CA ASP A 114 17.08 5.98 -15.02
C ASP A 114 17.80 4.98 -14.09
N VAL A 115 17.84 5.26 -12.78
CA VAL A 115 18.32 4.33 -11.75
C VAL A 115 17.48 3.05 -11.73
N LYS A 116 16.15 3.17 -11.77
CA LYS A 116 15.24 2.00 -11.84
C LYS A 116 15.51 1.12 -13.06
N LYS A 117 15.83 1.69 -14.22
CA LYS A 117 16.22 0.91 -15.42
C LYS A 117 17.55 0.18 -15.24
N ILE A 118 18.51 0.79 -14.54
CA ILE A 118 19.79 0.14 -14.24
C ILE A 118 19.57 -1.04 -13.28
N LYS A 119 18.81 -0.84 -12.20
CA LYS A 119 18.55 -1.87 -11.18
C LYS A 119 17.71 -3.02 -11.71
N SER A 120 16.75 -2.74 -12.59
CA SER A 120 15.93 -3.77 -13.26
C SER A 120 16.66 -4.52 -14.39
N SER A 121 17.92 -4.19 -14.68
CA SER A 121 18.70 -4.96 -15.64
C SER A 121 19.08 -6.32 -15.04
N GLU A 122 18.98 -7.41 -15.79
CA GLU A 122 19.27 -8.74 -15.22
C GLU A 122 20.78 -9.00 -15.01
N ASN A 123 21.67 -8.25 -15.68
CA ASN A 123 23.12 -8.44 -15.61
C ASN A 123 23.90 -7.25 -16.19
N PHE A 124 25.24 -7.30 -16.04
CA PHE A 124 26.19 -6.31 -16.57
C PHE A 124 26.08 -6.02 -18.07
N SER A 125 25.65 -6.99 -18.89
CA SER A 125 25.52 -6.74 -20.33
C SER A 125 24.28 -5.90 -20.63
N LYS A 126 23.15 -6.21 -19.96
CA LYS A 126 21.88 -5.49 -20.13
C LYS A 126 21.92 -4.09 -19.52
N SER A 127 22.69 -3.86 -18.46
CA SER A 127 22.80 -2.55 -17.80
C SER A 127 23.58 -1.49 -18.59
N ARG A 128 24.40 -1.89 -19.58
CA ARG A 128 25.26 -0.97 -20.35
C ARG A 128 24.49 0.15 -21.04
N HIS A 129 23.33 -0.16 -21.62
CA HIS A 129 22.53 0.85 -22.31
C HIS A 129 21.95 1.87 -21.30
N PRO A 130 21.23 1.45 -20.24
CA PRO A 130 20.79 2.35 -19.18
C PRO A 130 21.92 3.21 -18.56
N LEU A 131 23.09 2.63 -18.28
CA LEU A 131 24.24 3.36 -17.73
C LEU A 131 24.73 4.47 -18.68
N ASN A 132 24.92 4.13 -19.95
CA ASN A 132 25.37 5.11 -20.95
C ASN A 132 24.32 6.19 -21.23
N ASP A 133 23.05 5.83 -21.19
CA ASP A 133 21.96 6.79 -21.37
C ASP A 133 21.91 7.79 -20.22
N LEU A 134 22.00 7.35 -18.97
CA LEU A 134 22.06 8.26 -17.81
C LEU A 134 23.28 9.19 -17.90
N LYS A 135 24.46 8.64 -18.22
CA LYS A 135 25.69 9.43 -18.41
C LYS A 135 25.51 10.51 -19.47
N ARG A 136 25.17 10.12 -20.68
CA ARG A 136 25.08 11.02 -21.84
C ARG A 136 23.97 12.04 -21.68
N ASN A 137 22.81 11.60 -21.17
CA ASN A 137 21.61 12.42 -21.16
C ASN A 137 21.54 13.36 -19.96
N VAL A 138 22.29 13.09 -18.88
CA VAL A 138 22.25 13.90 -17.66
C VAL A 138 23.66 14.27 -17.20
N LEU A 139 24.48 13.30 -16.80
CA LEU A 139 25.73 13.58 -16.08
C LEU A 139 26.74 14.35 -16.93
N ASP A 140 26.88 14.04 -18.22
CA ASP A 140 27.80 14.73 -19.14
C ASP A 140 27.46 16.21 -19.29
N ILE A 141 26.18 16.59 -19.15
CA ILE A 141 25.77 18.00 -19.22
C ILE A 141 26.33 18.78 -18.03
N PHE A 142 26.21 18.21 -16.83
CA PHE A 142 26.78 18.79 -15.61
C PHE A 142 28.31 18.74 -15.62
N ALA A 143 28.89 17.63 -16.08
CA ALA A 143 30.34 17.46 -16.19
C ALA A 143 30.96 18.54 -17.10
N ASN A 144 30.38 18.75 -18.29
CA ASN A 144 30.83 19.78 -19.23
C ASN A 144 30.65 21.19 -18.66
N HIS A 145 29.50 21.48 -18.05
CA HIS A 145 29.24 22.77 -17.41
C HIS A 145 30.27 23.09 -16.33
N LEU A 146 30.55 22.12 -15.46
CA LEU A 146 31.48 22.31 -14.36
C LEU A 146 32.93 22.40 -14.88
N LYS A 147 33.31 21.61 -15.89
CA LYS A 147 34.61 21.71 -16.56
C LYS A 147 34.88 23.12 -17.07
N GLU A 148 33.86 23.82 -17.56
CA GLU A 148 33.98 25.18 -18.08
C GLU A 148 33.87 26.26 -16.99
N ASN A 149 33.00 26.07 -16.00
CA ASN A 149 32.55 27.16 -15.12
C ASN A 149 32.91 27.00 -13.65
N ALA A 150 33.33 25.80 -13.22
CA ALA A 150 33.79 25.61 -11.86
C ALA A 150 35.24 26.07 -11.71
N TYR A 151 35.54 26.69 -10.58
CA TYR A 151 36.88 27.15 -10.23
C TYR A 151 37.14 26.88 -8.75
N SER A 152 38.42 26.90 -8.41
CA SER A 152 38.89 26.79 -7.05
C SER A 152 39.74 27.99 -6.70
N ASN A 153 39.63 28.44 -5.46
CA ASN A 153 40.56 29.43 -4.90
C ASN A 153 41.83 28.77 -4.35
N LEU A 154 41.94 27.44 -4.42
CA LEU A 154 43.11 26.70 -3.98
C LEU A 154 44.24 26.79 -5.02
N PRO A 155 45.50 26.79 -4.59
CA PRO A 155 46.65 26.98 -5.47
C PRO A 155 46.92 25.79 -6.41
N ASN A 156 46.25 24.64 -6.22
CA ASN A 156 46.50 23.44 -6.99
C ASN A 156 45.87 23.50 -8.40
N PRO A 157 46.44 22.81 -9.39
CA PRO A 157 45.81 22.60 -10.68
C PRO A 157 44.40 22.02 -10.56
N LYS A 158 43.48 22.52 -11.40
CA LYS A 158 42.07 22.08 -11.44
C LYS A 158 41.91 20.54 -11.52
N ASN A 159 42.80 19.86 -12.25
CA ASN A 159 42.76 18.41 -12.41
C ASN A 159 43.15 17.65 -11.14
N GLU A 160 44.08 18.17 -10.34
CA GLU A 160 44.46 17.56 -9.07
C GLU A 160 43.31 17.68 -8.06
N LEU A 161 42.70 18.86 -7.98
CA LEU A 161 41.53 19.12 -7.15
C LEU A 161 40.33 18.24 -7.54
N TYR A 162 40.14 18.01 -8.84
CA TYR A 162 39.13 17.08 -9.34
C TYR A 162 39.39 15.64 -8.85
N SER A 163 40.63 15.17 -8.97
CA SER A 163 41.02 13.86 -8.42
C SER A 163 40.72 13.77 -6.91
N TYR A 164 41.05 14.82 -6.15
CA TYR A 164 40.79 14.85 -4.71
C TYR A 164 39.31 14.80 -4.35
N LEU A 165 38.42 15.43 -5.12
CA LEU A 165 36.98 15.37 -4.86
C LEU A 165 36.40 13.96 -5.03
N ILE A 166 36.80 13.27 -6.09
CA ILE A 166 36.34 11.90 -6.35
C ILE A 166 36.81 11.00 -5.22
N LYS A 167 38.10 11.12 -4.87
CA LYS A 167 38.74 10.43 -3.75
C LYS A 167 38.03 10.67 -2.43
N GLY A 168 37.77 11.93 -2.08
CA GLY A 168 37.04 12.32 -0.89
C GLY A 168 35.61 11.77 -0.86
N SER A 169 34.95 11.69 -2.02
CA SER A 169 33.60 11.14 -2.10
C SER A 169 33.55 9.64 -1.79
N VAL A 170 34.53 8.87 -2.30
CA VAL A 170 34.67 7.45 -1.96
C VAL A 170 34.81 7.24 -0.46
N TRP A 171 35.64 8.06 0.18
CA TRP A 171 35.81 7.95 1.61
C TRP A 171 34.59 8.41 2.40
N SER A 172 34.14 9.65 2.22
CA SER A 172 33.09 10.26 3.04
C SER A 172 31.71 9.62 2.86
N TYR A 173 31.40 9.05 1.70
CA TYR A 173 30.04 8.62 1.36
C TYR A 173 29.89 7.13 1.05
N PHE A 174 30.91 6.49 0.45
CA PHE A 174 30.82 5.07 0.06
C PHE A 174 31.49 4.15 1.07
N SER A 175 32.61 4.55 1.69
CA SER A 175 33.22 3.73 2.74
C SER A 175 32.62 3.99 4.13
N ASN A 176 31.93 5.11 4.34
CA ASN A 176 31.34 5.49 5.62
C ASN A 176 29.91 4.95 5.76
N ILE A 177 29.65 4.17 6.81
CA ILE A 177 28.33 3.68 7.20
C ILE A 177 27.83 4.51 8.39
N VAL A 178 26.69 5.17 8.20
CA VAL A 178 26.04 5.98 9.23
C VAL A 178 25.15 5.11 10.13
N GLY A 179 24.67 5.69 11.24
CA GLY A 179 24.09 4.97 12.40
C GLY A 179 22.98 3.94 12.14
N SER A 180 22.36 3.92 10.96
CA SER A 180 21.33 2.97 10.51
C SER A 180 21.88 1.75 9.76
N GLY A 181 23.20 1.63 9.56
CA GLY A 181 23.80 0.50 8.85
C GLY A 181 23.81 0.66 7.33
N ILE A 182 23.56 1.85 6.79
CA ILE A 182 23.61 2.15 5.35
C ILE A 182 24.78 3.08 4.99
N PRO A 183 25.30 3.03 3.74
CA PRO A 183 26.28 3.98 3.25
C PRO A 183 25.79 5.44 3.38
N GLY A 184 26.68 6.35 3.78
CA GLY A 184 26.34 7.75 4.03
C GLY A 184 25.82 8.52 2.81
N ALA A 185 26.00 7.97 1.60
CA ALA A 185 25.34 8.46 0.39
C ALA A 185 23.80 8.30 0.41
N GLU A 186 23.29 7.28 1.10
CA GLU A 186 21.86 6.92 1.15
C GLU A 186 21.09 7.65 2.25
N ASP A 187 21.76 7.96 3.37
CA ASP A 187 21.15 8.51 4.59
C ASP A 187 20.24 9.74 4.37
N ILE A 188 20.57 10.58 3.39
CA ILE A 188 19.86 11.83 3.11
C ILE A 188 19.87 12.10 1.61
N THR A 189 19.47 11.11 0.80
CA THR A 189 19.31 11.31 -0.64
C THR A 189 17.85 11.57 -1.01
N PRO A 190 17.56 12.61 -1.82
CA PRO A 190 16.19 12.90 -2.23
C PRO A 190 15.67 11.92 -3.32
N LEU A 191 16.42 10.87 -3.66
CA LEU A 191 15.97 9.82 -4.60
C LEU A 191 15.22 8.68 -3.92
N HIS A 192 15.48 8.46 -2.63
CA HIS A 192 14.90 7.36 -1.86
C HIS A 192 14.08 7.94 -0.72
N SER A 193 13.15 7.14 -0.18
CA SER A 193 12.44 7.61 0.99
C SER A 193 13.35 7.56 2.22
N SER A 194 13.29 8.60 3.06
CA SER A 194 14.00 8.63 4.34
C SER A 194 13.06 8.45 5.55
N LYS A 195 11.81 8.01 5.33
CA LYS A 195 10.85 7.73 6.41
C LYS A 195 11.19 6.41 7.07
N GLU A 196 11.16 6.32 8.40
CA GLU A 196 11.47 5.08 9.14
C GLU A 196 10.62 3.87 8.70
N GLU A 197 9.40 4.10 8.22
CA GLU A 197 8.52 3.07 7.65
C GLU A 197 9.03 2.48 6.32
N ASP A 198 9.79 3.28 5.57
CA ASP A 198 10.36 2.95 4.25
C ASP A 198 11.89 2.73 4.31
N VAL A 199 12.56 3.19 5.37
CA VAL A 199 13.98 3.02 5.68
C VAL A 199 14.12 1.81 6.57
N ILE A 200 14.60 0.74 5.97
CA ILE A 200 14.71 -0.52 6.63
C ILE A 200 15.94 -0.46 7.57
N ILE A 201 15.70 -0.41 8.88
CA ILE A 201 16.75 -0.23 9.91
C ILE A 201 17.40 -1.58 10.24
N GLU A 202 18.74 -1.66 10.18
CA GLU A 202 19.48 -2.89 10.51
C GLU A 202 19.07 -3.45 11.89
N GLY A 203 18.44 -4.63 11.89
CA GLY A 203 17.98 -5.33 13.09
C GLY A 203 16.48 -5.27 13.40
N THR A 204 15.65 -4.62 12.56
CA THR A 204 14.18 -4.71 12.67
C THR A 204 13.62 -5.92 11.93
N GLN A 205 12.35 -6.25 12.18
CA GLN A 205 11.65 -7.31 11.46
C GLN A 205 11.47 -6.96 9.98
N GLU A 206 11.18 -5.69 9.63
CA GLU A 206 11.16 -5.25 8.23
C GLU A 206 12.53 -5.39 7.56
N TRP A 207 13.64 -5.24 8.31
CA TRP A 207 14.99 -5.51 7.81
C TRP A 207 15.23 -6.96 7.52
N GLU A 208 14.80 -7.85 8.40
CA GLU A 208 14.85 -9.27 8.08
C GLU A 208 13.93 -9.62 6.91
N GLU A 209 12.75 -8.99 6.76
CA GLU A 209 11.85 -9.24 5.63
C GLU A 209 12.36 -8.66 4.31
N TYR A 210 12.92 -7.45 4.29
CA TYR A 210 13.54 -6.82 3.12
C TYR A 210 14.79 -7.56 2.68
N ILE A 211 15.64 -7.96 3.62
CA ILE A 211 16.83 -8.77 3.35
C ILE A 211 16.47 -10.16 2.82
N ASN A 212 15.40 -10.77 3.35
CA ASN A 212 14.94 -12.08 2.92
C ASN A 212 13.98 -12.01 1.72
N SER A 213 13.68 -10.81 1.21
CA SER A 213 12.85 -10.63 0.02
C SER A 213 13.61 -10.95 -1.26
N ASP A 214 12.89 -11.46 -2.26
CA ASP A 214 13.45 -11.83 -3.57
C ASP A 214 13.97 -10.64 -4.40
N ASP A 215 13.75 -9.39 -3.95
CA ASP A 215 14.07 -8.18 -4.73
C ASP A 215 15.57 -7.83 -4.79
N TYR A 216 16.42 -8.34 -3.88
CA TYR A 216 17.88 -8.14 -3.90
C TYR A 216 18.76 -9.38 -3.76
N GLY A 217 18.18 -10.58 -3.61
CA GLY A 217 18.93 -11.79 -3.33
C GLY A 217 19.54 -11.81 -1.92
N ALA A 218 20.06 -12.96 -1.49
CA ALA A 218 20.63 -13.13 -0.15
C ALA A 218 21.61 -11.99 0.20
N THR A 219 21.53 -11.43 1.41
CA THR A 219 22.31 -10.26 1.89
C THR A 219 23.77 -10.27 1.50
N ASP A 220 24.35 -11.47 1.49
CA ASP A 220 25.74 -11.74 1.11
C ASP A 220 26.03 -11.28 -0.34
N ILE A 221 25.14 -11.55 -1.29
CA ILE A 221 25.30 -11.19 -2.72
C ILE A 221 25.33 -9.67 -2.90
N LEU A 222 24.44 -8.94 -2.22
CA LEU A 222 24.37 -7.48 -2.28
C LEU A 222 25.62 -6.83 -1.69
N ILE A 223 25.99 -7.23 -0.46
CA ILE A 223 27.18 -6.71 0.24
C ILE A 223 28.44 -7.05 -0.57
N ARG A 224 28.58 -8.29 -1.04
CA ARG A 224 29.73 -8.74 -1.81
C ARG A 224 29.87 -7.96 -3.11
N GLY A 225 28.80 -7.82 -3.89
CA GLY A 225 28.81 -7.01 -5.12
C GLY A 225 29.17 -5.54 -4.85
N TYR A 226 28.70 -4.97 -3.73
CA TYR A 226 29.06 -3.64 -3.30
C TYR A 226 30.56 -3.53 -2.94
N CYS A 227 31.07 -4.46 -2.14
CA CYS A 227 32.47 -4.50 -1.72
C CYS A 227 33.43 -4.58 -2.91
N TYR A 228 33.15 -5.43 -3.90
CA TYR A 228 33.97 -5.49 -5.12
C TYR A 228 33.87 -4.21 -5.97
N SER A 229 32.71 -3.57 -5.99
CA SER A 229 32.53 -2.28 -6.68
C SER A 229 33.31 -1.15 -5.99
N LEU A 230 33.29 -1.14 -4.66
CA LEU A 230 34.07 -0.22 -3.84
C LEU A 230 35.58 -0.46 -4.00
N GLU A 231 36.01 -1.72 -3.97
CA GLU A 231 37.40 -2.08 -4.23
C GLU A 231 37.85 -1.59 -5.60
N TYR A 232 37.06 -1.86 -6.66
CA TYR A 232 37.37 -1.39 -8.01
C TYR A 232 37.51 0.13 -8.06
N LEU A 233 36.57 0.88 -7.48
CA LEU A 233 36.67 2.34 -7.37
C LEU A 233 37.97 2.79 -6.69
N ILE A 234 38.32 2.16 -5.57
CA ILE A 234 39.55 2.47 -4.82
C ILE A 234 40.77 2.13 -5.66
N ASP A 235 40.82 0.98 -6.33
CA ASP A 235 41.97 0.53 -7.12
C ASP A 235 42.21 1.45 -8.33
N GLN A 236 41.14 1.97 -8.96
CA GLN A 236 41.25 2.93 -10.06
C GLN A 236 41.72 4.32 -9.59
N LEU A 237 41.37 4.73 -8.37
CA LEU A 237 41.73 6.05 -7.82
C LEU A 237 43.07 6.05 -7.07
N PHE A 238 43.39 4.92 -6.46
CA PHE A 238 44.54 4.68 -5.59
C PHE A 238 45.10 3.26 -5.80
N PRO A 239 45.81 3.03 -6.91
CA PRO A 239 46.36 1.72 -7.20
C PRO A 239 47.25 1.21 -6.05
N ASN A 240 47.03 -0.04 -5.62
CA ASN A 240 47.78 -0.70 -4.54
C ASN A 240 47.63 -0.09 -3.13
N LEU A 241 46.58 0.71 -2.91
CA LEU A 241 46.34 1.27 -1.58
C LEU A 241 45.89 0.20 -0.57
N LEU A 242 44.98 -0.68 -0.98
CA LEU A 242 44.46 -1.74 -0.12
C LEU A 242 45.48 -2.87 -0.08
N ASN A 243 46.02 -3.15 1.11
CA ASN A 243 46.86 -4.30 1.33
C ASN A 243 46.01 -5.60 1.42
N GLU A 244 46.67 -6.75 1.45
CA GLU A 244 46.01 -8.06 1.51
C GLU A 244 45.09 -8.21 2.74
N GLU A 245 45.47 -7.64 3.89
CA GLU A 245 44.66 -7.65 5.11
C GLU A 245 43.34 -6.87 4.92
N CYS A 246 43.40 -5.68 4.32
CA CYS A 246 42.21 -4.87 4.03
C CYS A 246 41.31 -5.52 2.98
N LEU A 247 41.88 -6.13 1.95
CA LEU A 247 41.13 -6.86 0.94
C LEU A 247 40.42 -8.08 1.54
N ASN A 248 41.13 -8.84 2.36
CA ASN A 248 40.55 -9.96 3.11
C ASN A 248 39.44 -9.47 4.04
N TYR A 249 39.62 -8.34 4.71
CA TYR A 249 38.55 -7.76 5.52
C TYR A 249 37.33 -7.39 4.68
N LEU A 250 37.52 -6.59 3.63
CA LEU A 250 36.46 -6.04 2.77
C LEU A 250 35.59 -7.14 2.15
N HIS A 251 36.20 -8.24 1.70
CA HIS A 251 35.47 -9.33 1.04
C HIS A 251 34.85 -10.36 1.97
N ASN A 252 35.19 -10.33 3.26
CA ASN A 252 34.58 -11.20 4.29
C ASN A 252 33.58 -10.44 5.17
N ILE A 253 33.08 -9.30 4.69
CA ILE A 253 32.04 -8.52 5.37
C ILE A 253 30.69 -9.23 5.21
N GLU A 254 30.11 -9.61 6.34
CA GLU A 254 28.76 -10.20 6.40
C GLU A 254 27.68 -9.19 6.82
N LYS A 255 28.08 -8.00 7.29
CA LYS A 255 27.19 -6.96 7.83
C LYS A 255 27.67 -5.58 7.42
N TRP A 256 26.75 -4.70 7.01
CA TRP A 256 27.08 -3.37 6.51
C TRP A 256 27.93 -2.55 7.48
N ASN A 257 27.56 -2.52 8.77
CA ASN A 257 28.29 -1.74 9.79
C ASN A 257 29.79 -2.07 9.91
N LYS A 258 30.24 -3.25 9.45
CA LYS A 258 31.66 -3.62 9.41
C LYS A 258 32.45 -2.84 8.35
N ILE A 259 31.81 -2.28 7.32
CA ILE A 259 32.48 -1.46 6.29
C ILE A 259 33.18 -0.23 6.91
N ASN A 260 32.74 0.25 8.08
CA ASN A 260 33.39 1.34 8.82
C ASN A 260 34.86 1.08 9.20
N TYR A 261 35.30 -0.17 9.22
CA TYR A 261 36.72 -0.48 9.35
C TYR A 261 37.52 -0.01 8.13
N ILE A 262 36.98 -0.21 6.93
CA ILE A 262 37.57 0.27 5.67
C ILE A 262 37.57 1.80 5.63
N TYR A 263 36.49 2.44 6.08
CA TYR A 263 36.46 3.91 6.26
C TYR A 263 37.63 4.39 7.13
N SER A 264 37.79 3.79 8.31
CA SER A 264 38.84 4.16 9.27
C SER A 264 40.24 3.91 8.71
N TYR A 265 40.42 2.86 7.91
CA TYR A 265 41.68 2.58 7.23
C TYR A 265 42.00 3.63 6.16
N LEU A 266 41.04 3.92 5.27
CA LEU A 266 41.19 4.93 4.22
C LEU A 266 41.47 6.32 4.83
N ASP A 267 40.77 6.67 5.91
CA ASP A 267 41.01 7.90 6.67
C ASP A 267 42.47 8.00 7.11
N ASN A 268 42.98 6.97 7.77
CA ASN A 268 44.35 6.97 8.27
C ASN A 268 45.41 7.01 7.16
N GLN A 269 45.24 6.23 6.08
CA GLN A 269 46.26 6.11 5.03
C GLN A 269 46.27 7.29 4.07
N ILE A 270 45.09 7.74 3.62
CA ILE A 270 44.97 8.77 2.60
C ILE A 270 44.66 10.11 3.25
N PHE A 271 43.53 10.20 3.95
CA PHE A 271 42.92 11.50 4.23
C PHE A 271 43.63 12.23 5.35
N SER A 272 44.12 11.55 6.38
CA SER A 272 44.98 12.14 7.41
C SER A 272 46.27 12.73 6.81
N SER A 273 46.75 12.17 5.69
CA SER A 273 47.91 12.67 4.95
C SER A 273 47.55 13.84 4.04
N LEU A 274 46.42 13.77 3.33
CA LEU A 274 45.92 14.87 2.50
C LEU A 274 45.52 16.10 3.33
N ASP A 275 44.95 15.89 4.51
CA ASP A 275 44.56 16.94 5.46
C ASP A 275 45.75 17.73 5.98
N LYS A 276 46.89 17.05 6.15
CA LYS A 276 48.17 17.66 6.52
C LYS A 276 48.75 18.48 5.38
N ILE A 277 48.59 18.02 4.13
CA ILE A 277 49.13 18.71 2.93
C ILE A 277 48.29 19.95 2.58
N HIS A 278 46.97 19.89 2.81
CA HIS A 278 46.04 20.94 2.41
C HIS A 278 45.42 21.69 3.60
N GLU A 279 46.12 21.77 4.74
CA GLU A 279 45.73 22.58 5.92
C GLU A 279 44.25 22.46 6.32
N LYS A 280 43.69 21.24 6.28
CA LYS A 280 42.28 20.97 6.60
C LYS A 280 41.25 21.68 5.69
N TYR A 281 41.60 22.11 4.47
CA TYR A 281 40.68 22.86 3.60
C TYR A 281 39.73 22.01 2.75
N TRP A 282 39.86 20.67 2.73
CA TRP A 282 39.01 19.83 1.87
C TRP A 282 37.52 19.93 2.23
N TYR A 283 37.21 20.09 3.53
CA TYR A 283 35.85 20.36 4.01
C TYR A 283 35.41 21.84 3.88
N LEU A 284 36.31 22.76 3.48
CA LEU A 284 36.09 24.22 3.48
C LEU A 284 35.91 24.86 2.09
N LYS A 285 35.36 24.13 1.10
CA LYS A 285 34.95 24.65 -0.22
C LYS A 285 36.04 24.70 -1.30
N PRO A 286 36.54 23.55 -1.79
CA PRO A 286 37.48 23.53 -2.90
C PRO A 286 36.89 24.10 -4.19
N PHE A 287 35.62 23.85 -4.57
CA PHE A 287 35.04 24.41 -5.78
C PHE A 287 33.85 25.33 -5.54
N LYS A 288 33.76 26.32 -6.42
CA LYS A 288 32.59 27.18 -6.62
C LYS A 288 32.17 27.08 -8.08
N ASN A 289 30.88 27.25 -8.32
CA ASN A 289 30.32 27.37 -9.66
C ASN A 289 29.75 28.80 -9.81
N ASP A 290 30.34 29.58 -10.72
CA ASP A 290 29.96 30.99 -10.91
C ASP A 290 28.86 31.19 -11.94
N LYS A 291 28.47 30.14 -12.67
CA LYS A 291 27.45 30.25 -13.73
C LYS A 291 26.35 29.23 -13.55
N LYS A 292 25.13 29.68 -13.84
CA LYS A 292 23.97 28.81 -14.01
C LYS A 292 24.14 27.95 -15.26
N LEU A 293 23.55 26.76 -15.25
CA LEU A 293 23.44 25.94 -16.44
C LEU A 293 22.70 26.71 -17.54
N ALA A 294 23.18 26.58 -18.77
CA ALA A 294 22.49 27.17 -19.91
C ALA A 294 21.10 26.55 -20.05
N LYS A 295 20.05 27.36 -20.20
CA LYS A 295 18.67 26.88 -20.37
C LYS A 295 18.54 25.86 -21.51
N LYS A 296 19.30 26.04 -22.60
CA LYS A 296 19.35 25.09 -23.73
C LYS A 296 19.86 23.70 -23.31
N SER A 297 20.83 23.63 -22.41
CA SER A 297 21.33 22.36 -21.89
C SER A 297 20.27 21.72 -20.98
N LEU A 298 19.62 22.50 -20.11
CA LEU A 298 18.54 22.02 -19.25
C LEU A 298 17.35 21.50 -20.04
N SER A 299 16.93 22.17 -21.12
CA SER A 299 15.83 21.71 -21.98
C SER A 299 16.07 20.31 -22.56
N THR A 300 17.32 19.91 -22.82
CA THR A 300 17.60 18.55 -23.32
C THR A 300 17.29 17.46 -22.30
N ILE A 301 17.27 17.82 -21.01
CA ILE A 301 16.92 16.93 -19.90
C ILE A 301 15.42 17.06 -19.62
N LEU A 302 14.98 18.29 -19.38
CA LEU A 302 13.67 18.58 -18.79
C LEU A 302 12.53 18.53 -19.79
N ASP A 303 12.73 18.89 -21.07
CA ASP A 303 11.64 18.95 -22.06
C ASP A 303 11.20 17.56 -22.55
N LYS A 304 11.86 16.49 -22.08
CA LYS A 304 11.37 15.13 -22.32
C LYS A 304 9.96 15.01 -21.74
N SER A 305 9.06 14.39 -22.50
CA SER A 305 7.73 14.07 -21.99
C SER A 305 7.87 13.08 -20.83
N ILE A 306 7.58 13.55 -19.62
CA ILE A 306 7.56 12.71 -18.42
C ILE A 306 6.12 12.25 -18.22
N GLU A 307 5.92 10.94 -18.11
CA GLU A 307 4.62 10.42 -17.67
C GLU A 307 4.48 10.73 -16.18
N HIS A 308 3.47 11.51 -15.81
CA HIS A 308 3.24 11.82 -14.41
C HIS A 308 2.93 10.52 -13.64
N PRO A 309 3.59 10.27 -12.50
CA PRO A 309 3.34 9.09 -11.70
C PRO A 309 1.87 9.03 -11.29
N LYS A 310 1.27 7.84 -11.39
CA LYS A 310 -0.08 7.60 -10.85
C LYS A 310 0.02 7.49 -9.35
N ILE A 311 -0.39 8.55 -8.66
CA ILE A 311 -0.40 8.63 -7.20
C ILE A 311 -1.78 8.34 -6.64
N SER A 312 -1.81 7.68 -5.50
CA SER A 312 -3.02 7.38 -4.72
C SER A 312 -3.67 8.67 -4.19
N LEU A 313 -4.93 8.58 -3.76
CA LEU A 313 -5.61 9.73 -3.14
C LEU A 313 -4.89 10.22 -1.87
N LYS A 314 -4.31 9.31 -1.09
CA LYS A 314 -3.52 9.67 0.11
C LYS A 314 -2.33 10.54 -0.29
N GLU A 315 -1.56 10.11 -1.29
CA GLU A 315 -0.40 10.85 -1.79
C GLU A 315 -0.78 12.19 -2.42
N GLN A 316 -1.93 12.27 -3.11
CA GLN A 316 -2.46 13.55 -3.61
C GLN A 316 -2.78 14.50 -2.46
N LEU A 317 -3.38 13.99 -1.37
CA LEU A 317 -3.67 14.79 -0.19
C LEU A 317 -2.38 15.20 0.52
N ASP A 318 -1.40 14.30 0.66
CA ASP A 318 -0.08 14.62 1.21
C ASP A 318 0.62 15.73 0.41
N GLN A 319 0.55 15.69 -0.93
CA GLN A 319 1.00 16.78 -1.81
C GLN A 319 0.28 18.09 -1.54
N ILE A 320 -1.06 18.07 -1.45
CA ILE A 320 -1.88 19.26 -1.19
C ILE A 320 -1.54 19.89 0.16
N PHE A 321 -1.29 19.05 1.16
CA PHE A 321 -0.86 19.41 2.50
C PHE A 321 0.66 19.59 2.60
N LEU A 322 1.39 19.54 1.49
CA LEU A 322 2.84 19.74 1.47
C LEU A 322 3.55 18.88 2.54
N TRP A 323 3.11 17.65 2.82
CA TRP A 323 3.72 16.77 3.83
C TRP A 323 3.92 17.42 5.22
N TYR A 324 3.09 18.39 5.57
CA TYR A 324 2.99 18.90 6.93
C TYR A 324 2.02 18.06 7.73
N GLU A 325 2.23 18.01 9.05
CA GLU A 325 1.27 17.42 9.95
C GLU A 325 -0.10 18.11 9.82
N VAL A 326 -1.16 17.33 9.94
CA VAL A 326 -2.54 17.80 9.78
C VAL A 326 -3.28 17.63 11.09
N GLY A 327 -3.60 18.75 11.73
CA GLY A 327 -4.50 18.83 12.87
C GLY A 327 -5.96 18.93 12.43
N PHE A 328 -6.84 18.22 13.14
CA PHE A 328 -8.25 18.13 12.81
C PHE A 328 -9.12 18.92 13.79
N LEU A 329 -9.95 19.81 13.27
CA LEU A 329 -11.02 20.47 14.03
C LEU A 329 -12.36 20.09 13.43
N ASP A 330 -13.06 19.18 14.11
CA ASP A 330 -14.43 18.79 13.77
C ASP A 330 -15.41 19.94 14.09
N ALA A 331 -15.79 20.70 13.06
CA ALA A 331 -16.74 21.80 13.18
C ALA A 331 -18.19 21.33 13.42
N SER A 332 -18.47 20.04 13.24
CA SER A 332 -19.83 19.49 13.29
C SER A 332 -20.32 19.13 14.70
N ALA A 333 -19.43 19.11 15.71
CA ALA A 333 -19.69 18.37 16.94
C ALA A 333 -19.44 19.11 18.27
N GLY A 334 -19.52 20.44 18.30
CA GLY A 334 -19.35 21.21 19.54
C GLY A 334 -20.15 22.52 19.58
N PRO A 335 -20.16 23.22 20.73
CA PRO A 335 -20.76 24.56 20.87
C PRO A 335 -20.00 25.66 20.10
N PHE A 336 -18.88 25.29 19.47
CA PHE A 336 -17.94 26.17 18.79
C PHE A 336 -18.21 26.12 17.27
N SER A 337 -18.56 27.25 16.66
CA SER A 337 -18.79 27.32 15.21
C SER A 337 -17.44 27.27 14.47
N GLY A 338 -17.17 26.17 13.75
CA GLY A 338 -15.92 26.02 12.98
C GLY A 338 -15.69 27.16 11.97
N MET A 339 -16.77 27.72 11.40
CA MET A 339 -16.72 28.89 10.53
C MET A 339 -16.15 30.13 11.23
N ILE A 340 -16.59 30.45 12.45
CA ILE A 340 -16.10 31.62 13.19
C ILE A 340 -14.60 31.48 13.50
N THR A 341 -14.19 30.27 13.88
CA THR A 341 -12.77 29.95 14.14
C THR A 341 -11.94 30.08 12.88
N LEU A 342 -12.39 29.51 11.75
CA LEU A 342 -11.72 29.61 10.45
C LEU A 342 -11.49 31.07 10.06
N ARG A 343 -12.53 31.91 10.11
CA ARG A 343 -12.43 33.33 9.74
C ARG A 343 -11.47 34.10 10.64
N THR A 344 -11.51 33.81 11.95
CA THR A 344 -10.62 34.43 12.94
C THR A 344 -9.16 34.06 12.66
N LEU A 345 -8.88 32.78 12.40
CA LEU A 345 -7.53 32.31 12.10
C LEU A 345 -7.02 32.82 10.75
N LEU A 346 -7.85 32.81 9.71
CA LEU A 346 -7.50 33.36 8.40
C LEU A 346 -7.11 34.84 8.52
N THR A 347 -7.96 35.64 9.18
CA THR A 347 -7.71 37.06 9.39
C THR A 347 -6.46 37.29 10.25
N GLY A 348 -6.27 36.50 11.30
CA GLY A 348 -5.10 36.54 12.16
C GLY A 348 -3.81 36.24 11.40
N ALA A 349 -3.78 35.15 10.62
CA ALA A 349 -2.64 34.74 9.81
C ALA A 349 -2.26 35.83 8.79
N VAL A 350 -3.23 36.38 8.06
CA VAL A 350 -3.00 37.49 7.12
C VAL A 350 -2.48 38.74 7.84
N THR A 351 -3.01 39.05 9.02
CA THR A 351 -2.57 40.21 9.82
C THR A 351 -1.11 40.05 10.26
N ILE A 352 -0.73 38.86 10.75
CA ILE A 352 0.65 38.55 11.13
C ILE A 352 1.57 38.66 9.92
N ARG A 353 1.18 38.11 8.76
CA ARG A 353 1.95 38.24 7.50
C ARG A 353 2.24 39.70 7.14
N LYS A 354 1.22 40.54 7.18
CA LYS A 354 1.34 41.99 6.94
C LYS A 354 2.29 42.66 7.91
N GLN A 355 2.16 42.35 9.21
CA GLN A 355 3.01 42.93 10.26
C GLN A 355 4.47 42.53 10.11
N MET A 356 4.74 41.26 9.78
CA MET A 356 6.09 40.77 9.53
C MET A 356 6.66 41.21 8.18
N LYS A 357 5.87 41.89 7.34
CA LYS A 357 6.20 42.23 5.94
C LYS A 357 6.71 41.01 5.18
N ASN A 358 6.10 39.85 5.45
CA ASN A 358 6.48 38.62 4.80
C ASN A 358 5.83 38.60 3.39
N PRO A 359 6.61 38.55 2.30
CA PRO A 359 6.07 38.51 0.94
C PRO A 359 5.38 37.18 0.59
N GLU A 360 5.57 36.11 1.37
CA GLU A 360 4.86 34.86 1.08
C GLU A 360 3.42 34.89 1.57
N PRO A 361 2.48 34.41 0.73
CA PRO A 361 1.08 34.35 1.11
C PRO A 361 0.83 33.26 2.18
N VAL A 362 -0.28 33.39 2.90
CA VAL A 362 -0.82 32.32 3.74
C VAL A 362 -1.34 31.21 2.83
N GLN A 363 -0.99 29.96 3.12
CA GLN A 363 -1.47 28.82 2.35
C GLN A 363 -2.86 28.41 2.85
N VAL A 364 -3.82 28.34 1.93
CA VAL A 364 -5.21 27.92 2.18
C VAL A 364 -5.58 26.81 1.21
N ARG A 365 -6.27 25.78 1.69
CA ARG A 365 -6.85 24.70 0.88
C ARG A 365 -8.35 24.67 1.03
N ILE A 366 -9.05 24.44 -0.08
CA ILE A 366 -10.52 24.30 -0.11
C ILE A 366 -10.84 22.92 -0.67
N PHE A 367 -11.45 22.07 0.16
CA PHE A 367 -11.89 20.75 -0.23
C PHE A 367 -13.38 20.77 -0.53
N LYS A 368 -13.73 20.44 -1.77
CA LYS A 368 -15.11 20.38 -2.24
C LYS A 368 -15.61 18.95 -2.19
N HIS A 369 -16.72 18.72 -1.50
CA HIS A 369 -17.33 17.41 -1.35
C HIS A 369 -18.68 17.41 -2.07
N GLN A 370 -18.78 16.63 -3.14
CA GLN A 370 -20.03 16.56 -3.91
C GLN A 370 -21.19 16.10 -3.03
N CYS A 371 -22.25 16.91 -2.98
CA CYS A 371 -23.52 16.64 -2.31
C CYS A 371 -24.67 16.78 -3.33
N CYS A 372 -25.88 16.33 -2.98
CA CYS A 372 -27.01 16.16 -3.91
C CYS A 372 -27.26 17.37 -4.83
N ASP A 373 -27.29 18.58 -4.24
CA ASP A 373 -27.68 19.82 -4.92
C ASP A 373 -26.52 20.85 -5.03
N GLY A 374 -25.28 20.44 -4.70
CA GLY A 374 -24.13 21.33 -4.64
C GLY A 374 -22.90 20.68 -4.00
N TYR A 375 -22.11 21.46 -3.28
CA TYR A 375 -20.94 20.99 -2.55
C TYR A 375 -21.04 21.34 -1.06
N ASP A 376 -20.59 20.39 -0.24
CA ASP A 376 -20.13 20.70 1.12
C ASP A 376 -18.65 21.09 1.04
N TYR A 377 -18.21 21.98 1.92
CA TYR A 377 -16.86 22.52 1.88
C TYR A 377 -16.13 22.28 3.20
N SER A 378 -14.88 21.86 3.09
CA SER A 378 -13.91 21.87 4.18
C SER A 378 -12.75 22.80 3.82
N TYR A 379 -12.16 23.45 4.81
CA TYR A 379 -11.03 24.35 4.60
C TYR A 379 -9.82 23.89 5.39
N ALA A 380 -8.63 24.22 4.91
CA ALA A 380 -7.42 24.11 5.70
C ALA A 380 -6.57 25.36 5.61
N ILE A 381 -5.93 25.72 6.72
CA ILE A 381 -4.98 26.84 6.79
C ILE A 381 -3.66 26.30 7.34
N LEU A 382 -2.56 26.58 6.65
CA LEU A 382 -1.23 26.27 7.15
C LEU A 382 -0.86 27.29 8.23
N MET A 383 -0.66 26.80 9.44
CA MET A 383 -0.14 27.59 10.55
C MET A 383 1.35 27.39 10.63
N GLU A 384 2.10 28.44 10.35
CA GLU A 384 3.55 28.36 10.33
C GLU A 384 4.16 28.62 11.72
N GLY A 385 4.93 27.66 12.19
CA GLY A 385 5.66 27.73 13.45
C GLY A 385 7.16 27.85 13.20
N TYR A 386 7.71 29.06 13.30
CA TYR A 386 9.13 29.29 13.05
C TYR A 386 9.96 29.09 14.32
N GLY A 387 10.84 28.09 14.31
CA GLY A 387 11.90 27.88 15.31
C GLY A 387 13.31 27.92 14.69
N TYR A 388 14.36 28.04 15.52
CA TYR A 388 15.76 28.16 15.05
C TYR A 388 16.34 26.85 14.48
N ALA A 389 15.71 25.70 14.75
CA ALA A 389 16.20 24.37 14.37
C ALA A 389 15.10 23.36 13.99
N MET A 390 13.82 23.75 14.07
CA MET A 390 12.68 22.87 13.80
C MET A 390 11.56 23.66 13.15
N ASP A 391 10.99 23.11 12.08
CA ASP A 391 9.77 23.61 11.45
C ASP A 391 8.57 23.01 12.18
N SER A 392 7.95 23.78 13.07
CA SER A 392 6.75 23.33 13.81
C SER A 392 5.46 23.79 13.13
N SER A 393 5.50 23.95 11.81
CA SER A 393 4.34 24.30 11.01
C SER A 393 3.41 23.10 10.81
N GLY A 394 2.12 23.35 10.68
CA GLY A 394 1.12 22.30 10.49
C GLY A 394 -0.19 22.86 9.94
N TRP A 395 -0.97 21.99 9.30
CA TRP A 395 -2.29 22.35 8.80
C TRP A 395 -3.34 22.23 9.89
N ILE A 396 -4.28 23.17 9.89
CA ILE A 396 -5.51 23.03 10.65
C ILE A 396 -6.65 22.84 9.66
N VAL A 397 -7.31 21.68 9.71
CA VAL A 397 -8.46 21.35 8.87
C VAL A 397 -9.76 21.65 9.63
N PHE A 398 -10.60 22.49 9.01
CA PHE A 398 -11.97 22.78 9.40
C PHE A 398 -12.89 21.93 8.52
N PHE A 399 -13.28 20.77 9.05
CA PHE A 399 -14.06 19.79 8.30
C PHE A 399 -15.54 20.15 8.29
N ASP A 400 -16.17 20.06 7.12
CA ASP A 400 -17.62 20.21 6.92
C ASP A 400 -18.16 21.54 7.49
N THR A 401 -17.63 22.65 6.99
CA THR A 401 -17.84 23.99 7.56
C THR A 401 -19.12 24.66 7.05
N ASP A 402 -19.42 24.50 5.77
CA ASP A 402 -20.41 25.26 5.00
C ASP A 402 -20.78 24.54 3.70
N THR A 403 -21.79 25.07 3.01
CA THR A 403 -22.39 24.50 1.79
C THR A 403 -22.67 25.61 0.79
N ASP A 404 -22.58 25.34 -0.51
CA ASP A 404 -23.00 26.33 -1.54
C ASP A 404 -24.48 26.25 -1.92
N TYR A 405 -25.21 25.29 -1.34
CA TYR A 405 -26.65 25.12 -1.50
C TYR A 405 -27.44 25.65 -0.31
N SER A 406 -28.77 25.79 -0.49
CA SER A 406 -29.70 26.52 0.38
C SER A 406 -29.53 26.30 1.88
N GLY A 407 -29.79 27.34 2.69
CA GLY A 407 -29.80 27.28 4.15
C GLY A 407 -28.73 28.17 4.79
N THR A 408 -28.49 27.99 6.09
CA THR A 408 -27.47 28.75 6.83
C THR A 408 -26.05 28.48 6.33
N GLY A 409 -25.77 27.28 5.82
CA GLY A 409 -24.49 26.92 5.19
C GLY A 409 -24.13 27.83 4.02
N SER A 410 -25.08 28.16 3.13
CA SER A 410 -24.86 29.09 2.02
C SER A 410 -24.43 30.50 2.45
N GLN A 411 -24.96 30.98 3.58
CA GLN A 411 -24.57 32.29 4.12
C GLN A 411 -23.14 32.25 4.67
N TYR A 412 -22.76 31.14 5.30
CA TYR A 412 -21.39 30.93 5.78
C TYR A 412 -20.40 30.84 4.64
N HIS A 413 -20.76 30.14 3.57
CA HIS A 413 -19.96 30.07 2.35
C HIS A 413 -19.69 31.45 1.75
N GLN A 414 -20.73 32.27 1.59
CA GLN A 414 -20.57 33.65 1.12
C GLN A 414 -19.66 34.50 2.02
N LEU A 415 -19.72 34.31 3.34
CA LEU A 415 -18.87 35.05 4.27
C LEU A 415 -17.40 34.65 4.15
N ILE A 416 -17.10 33.36 4.00
CA ILE A 416 -15.74 32.86 3.84
C ILE A 416 -15.18 33.30 2.49
N ASP A 417 -15.95 33.17 1.41
CA ASP A 417 -15.57 33.63 0.08
C ASP A 417 -15.26 35.13 0.06
N ASN A 418 -16.07 35.95 0.73
CA ASN A 418 -15.81 37.38 0.86
C ASN A 418 -14.48 37.67 1.57
N ASP A 419 -14.14 36.92 2.62
CA ASP A 419 -12.86 37.08 3.31
C ASP A 419 -11.67 36.62 2.43
N ILE A 420 -11.82 35.53 1.69
CA ILE A 420 -10.81 35.05 0.74
C ILE A 420 -10.57 36.08 -0.38
N GLN A 421 -11.65 36.61 -0.96
CA GLN A 421 -11.57 37.67 -1.98
C GLN A 421 -10.91 38.94 -1.42
N ARG A 422 -11.29 39.34 -0.20
CA ARG A 422 -10.71 40.49 0.49
C ARG A 422 -9.20 40.38 0.70
N TYR A 423 -8.69 39.16 0.89
CA TYR A 423 -7.27 38.92 1.19
C TYR A 423 -6.51 38.23 0.05
N THR A 424 -7.04 38.19 -1.18
CA THR A 424 -6.48 37.41 -2.29
C THR A 424 -4.99 37.66 -2.55
N GLU A 425 -4.49 38.89 -2.40
CA GLU A 425 -3.05 39.20 -2.58
C GLU A 425 -2.13 38.62 -1.48
N TYR A 426 -2.70 38.18 -0.36
CA TYR A 426 -2.00 37.59 0.79
C TYR A 426 -2.29 36.10 0.95
N LEU A 427 -3.08 35.50 0.06
CA LEU A 427 -3.49 34.11 0.15
C LEU A 427 -3.03 33.33 -1.08
N ASN A 428 -2.54 32.11 -0.86
CA ASN A 428 -2.40 31.12 -1.92
C ASN A 428 -3.48 30.05 -1.69
N VAL A 429 -4.54 30.12 -2.49
CA VAL A 429 -5.73 29.28 -2.35
C VAL A 429 -5.70 28.19 -3.41
N VAL A 430 -5.71 26.93 -2.97
CA VAL A 430 -5.81 25.77 -3.86
C VAL A 430 -7.11 25.03 -3.54
N SER A 431 -7.91 24.71 -4.56
CA SER A 431 -9.13 23.95 -4.40
C SER A 431 -8.97 22.54 -4.95
N PHE A 432 -9.52 21.56 -4.23
CA PHE A 432 -9.46 20.14 -4.58
C PHE A 432 -10.82 19.48 -4.36
N GLU A 433 -11.29 18.70 -5.32
CA GLU A 433 -12.54 17.96 -5.19
C GLU A 433 -12.26 16.55 -4.67
N VAL A 434 -12.93 16.16 -3.58
CA VAL A 434 -12.73 14.86 -2.94
C VAL A 434 -14.01 14.39 -2.27
N LYS A 435 -14.29 13.09 -2.34
CA LYS A 435 -15.44 12.49 -1.65
C LYS A 435 -15.32 12.71 -0.13
N LYS A 436 -16.39 13.17 0.49
CA LYS A 436 -16.45 13.53 1.91
C LYS A 436 -15.90 12.42 2.81
N GLU A 437 -16.34 11.19 2.57
CA GLU A 437 -15.96 10.03 3.39
C GLU A 437 -14.47 9.70 3.24
N ARG A 438 -13.91 9.86 2.03
CA ARG A 438 -12.49 9.59 1.77
C ARG A 438 -11.59 10.65 2.40
N PHE A 439 -12.02 11.91 2.38
CA PHE A 439 -11.31 12.99 3.05
C PHE A 439 -11.40 12.84 4.57
N GLU A 440 -12.58 12.50 5.09
CA GLU A 440 -12.76 12.19 6.52
C GLU A 440 -11.84 11.04 6.96
N ASP A 441 -11.80 9.93 6.22
CA ASP A 441 -10.94 8.78 6.51
C ASP A 441 -9.44 9.19 6.53
N TYR A 442 -9.00 10.09 5.63
CA TYR A 442 -7.62 10.60 5.60
C TYR A 442 -7.30 11.43 6.85
N VAL A 443 -8.11 12.46 7.13
CA VAL A 443 -7.81 13.41 8.21
C VAL A 443 -7.96 12.74 9.58
N MET A 444 -8.94 11.84 9.75
CA MET A 444 -9.09 11.02 10.96
C MET A 444 -8.04 9.91 11.09
N GLY A 445 -7.39 9.53 9.98
CA GLY A 445 -6.27 8.59 9.96
C GLY A 445 -5.00 9.19 10.56
N ILE A 446 -4.75 10.47 10.30
CA ILE A 446 -3.55 11.20 10.73
C ILE A 446 -3.60 11.53 12.24
N ASP A 447 -4.73 12.00 12.75
CA ASP A 447 -4.90 12.43 14.16
C ASP A 447 -4.67 11.29 15.19
N VAL A 448 -4.84 10.02 14.77
CA VAL A 448 -4.58 8.84 15.60
C VAL A 448 -3.09 8.47 15.65
N ALA A 449 -2.34 8.75 14.59
CA ALA A 449 -0.91 8.45 14.54
C ALA A 449 -0.06 9.51 15.26
N THR A 450 -0.51 10.77 15.30
CA THR A 450 0.25 11.90 15.86
C THR A 450 -0.08 12.21 17.33
N GLN A 451 -1.21 11.75 17.88
CA GLN A 451 -1.57 12.02 19.28
C GLN A 451 -1.35 10.81 20.20
N ASN A 452 -0.38 10.93 21.10
CA ASN A 452 -0.30 10.14 22.33
C ASN A 452 -1.56 10.38 23.19
N GLY A 453 -2.64 9.68 22.86
CA GLY A 453 -3.67 9.24 23.81
C GLY A 453 -4.60 10.28 24.43
N HIS A 454 -4.70 11.53 23.97
CA HIS A 454 -5.60 12.52 24.59
C HIS A 454 -6.64 13.14 23.65
N SER A 455 -7.86 12.60 23.81
CA SER A 455 -9.11 13.35 24.00
C SER A 455 -9.96 13.68 22.76
N VAL A 456 -11.15 13.08 22.74
CA VAL A 456 -12.35 13.36 21.91
C VAL A 456 -12.43 12.70 20.53
N THR A 457 -11.38 12.67 19.69
CA THR A 457 -11.47 12.06 18.33
C THR A 457 -11.42 10.52 18.33
N VAL A 458 -10.66 9.91 19.25
CA VAL A 458 -10.53 8.44 19.38
C VAL A 458 -11.85 7.76 19.75
N ILE A 459 -12.69 8.41 20.57
CA ILE A 459 -13.99 7.87 21.01
C ILE A 459 -14.97 7.81 19.83
N LYS A 460 -15.02 8.84 18.99
CA LYS A 460 -15.90 8.87 17.80
C LYS A 460 -15.50 7.83 16.74
N ARG A 461 -14.20 7.55 16.58
CA ARG A 461 -13.72 6.53 15.65
C ARG A 461 -14.04 5.13 16.15
N GLN A 462 -13.87 4.84 17.45
CA GLN A 462 -14.28 3.56 18.02
C GLN A 462 -15.79 3.34 17.84
N ASP A 463 -16.62 4.34 18.12
CA ASP A 463 -18.07 4.22 17.93
C ASP A 463 -18.46 4.01 16.45
N LYS A 464 -17.82 4.72 15.51
CA LYS A 464 -18.05 4.53 14.06
C LYS A 464 -17.52 3.19 13.55
N GLU A 465 -16.37 2.72 14.01
CA GLU A 465 -15.82 1.41 13.66
C GLU A 465 -16.66 0.26 14.24
N ILE A 466 -17.18 0.44 15.46
CA ILE A 466 -18.16 -0.46 16.07
C ILE A 466 -19.45 -0.51 15.25
N GLU A 467 -19.98 0.62 14.79
CA GLU A 467 -21.18 0.64 13.93
C GLU A 467 -20.92 0.03 12.55
N ARG A 468 -19.79 0.33 11.89
CA ARG A 468 -19.38 -0.32 10.64
C ARG A 468 -19.20 -1.83 10.82
N GLY A 469 -18.64 -2.26 11.94
CA GLY A 469 -18.50 -3.66 12.33
C GLY A 469 -19.86 -4.34 12.50
N LYS A 470 -20.78 -3.73 13.26
CA LYS A 470 -22.16 -4.23 13.44
C LYS A 470 -22.90 -4.36 12.11
N GLN A 471 -22.74 -3.41 11.20
CA GLN A 471 -23.40 -3.47 9.89
C GLN A 471 -22.86 -4.61 9.03
N LYS A 472 -21.54 -4.82 8.99
CA LYS A 472 -20.93 -5.98 8.30
C LYS A 472 -21.39 -7.31 8.91
N VAL A 473 -21.47 -7.39 10.24
CA VAL A 473 -21.98 -8.60 10.92
C VAL A 473 -23.43 -8.89 10.51
N ARG A 474 -24.30 -7.87 10.46
CA ARG A 474 -25.69 -8.03 10.00
C ARG A 474 -25.77 -8.50 8.55
N GLU A 475 -24.92 -7.96 7.67
CA GLU A 475 -24.88 -8.40 6.27
C GLU A 475 -24.39 -9.84 6.12
N ILE A 476 -23.37 -10.24 6.89
CA ILE A 476 -22.87 -11.61 6.92
C ILE A 476 -23.95 -12.56 7.45
N GLN A 477 -24.62 -12.20 8.55
CA GLN A 477 -25.74 -12.97 9.10
C GLN A 477 -26.85 -13.17 8.06
N LYS A 478 -27.27 -12.10 7.38
CA LYS A 478 -28.30 -12.18 6.33
C LYS A 478 -27.87 -13.06 5.14
N ARG A 479 -26.59 -13.05 4.77
CA ARG A 479 -26.04 -13.93 3.72
C ARG A 479 -25.97 -15.38 4.19
N MET A 480 -25.61 -15.62 5.46
CA MET A 480 -25.59 -16.95 6.06
C MET A 480 -27.00 -17.55 6.13
N GLU A 481 -27.99 -16.78 6.59
CA GLU A 481 -29.41 -17.18 6.60
C GLU A 481 -29.87 -17.61 5.20
N LYS A 482 -29.65 -16.76 4.19
CA LYS A 482 -30.00 -17.09 2.80
C LYS A 482 -29.29 -18.34 2.27
N THR A 483 -28.04 -18.57 2.67
CA THR A 483 -27.28 -19.75 2.25
C THR A 483 -27.80 -21.01 2.93
N ASN A 484 -28.14 -20.92 4.22
CA ASN A 484 -28.75 -22.00 4.97
C ASN A 484 -30.12 -22.38 4.40
N ASP A 485 -30.95 -21.39 4.02
CA ASP A 485 -32.24 -21.65 3.36
C ASP A 485 -32.06 -22.45 2.07
N VAL A 486 -31.09 -22.06 1.22
CA VAL A 486 -30.79 -22.76 -0.04
C VAL A 486 -30.30 -24.18 0.22
N ILE A 487 -29.42 -24.39 1.21
CA ILE A 487 -28.92 -25.71 1.59
C ILE A 487 -30.07 -26.58 2.12
N HIS A 488 -30.95 -26.03 2.96
CA HIS A 488 -32.09 -26.73 3.51
C HIS A 488 -33.05 -27.18 2.41
N SER A 489 -33.42 -26.28 1.49
CA SER A 489 -34.25 -26.62 0.33
C SER A 489 -33.59 -27.68 -0.57
N ALA A 490 -32.28 -27.59 -0.80
CA ALA A 490 -31.56 -28.58 -1.60
C ALA A 490 -31.56 -29.98 -0.96
N ARG A 491 -31.48 -30.07 0.36
CA ARG A 491 -31.57 -31.35 1.09
C ARG A 491 -32.94 -31.99 0.97
N GLY A 492 -34.01 -31.19 1.12
CA GLY A 492 -35.39 -31.63 0.88
C GLY A 492 -35.52 -32.23 -0.52
N LEU A 493 -35.10 -31.48 -1.54
CA LEU A 493 -35.17 -31.92 -2.93
C LEU A 493 -34.39 -33.21 -3.21
N ILE A 494 -33.19 -33.35 -2.65
CA ILE A 494 -32.39 -34.58 -2.78
C ILE A 494 -33.13 -35.77 -2.16
N MET A 495 -33.78 -35.58 -1.01
CA MET A 495 -34.57 -36.63 -0.37
C MET A 495 -35.72 -37.08 -1.24
N GLU A 496 -36.48 -36.13 -1.79
CA GLU A 496 -37.61 -36.46 -2.66
C GLU A 496 -37.15 -37.18 -3.93
N LEU A 497 -36.05 -36.73 -4.55
CA LEU A 497 -35.48 -37.38 -5.73
C LEU A 497 -34.98 -38.80 -5.46
N LEU A 498 -34.39 -39.05 -4.28
CA LEU A 498 -33.98 -40.39 -3.86
C LEU A 498 -35.19 -41.31 -3.67
N THR A 499 -36.26 -40.81 -3.07
CA THR A 499 -37.53 -41.54 -2.94
C THR A 499 -38.14 -41.86 -4.30
N TYR A 500 -38.21 -40.87 -5.20
CA TYR A 500 -38.69 -41.06 -6.55
C TYR A 500 -37.88 -42.13 -7.28
N TYR A 501 -36.55 -42.06 -7.19
CA TYR A 501 -35.67 -43.06 -7.79
C TYR A 501 -35.93 -44.47 -7.24
N ASP A 502 -36.06 -44.64 -5.92
CA ASP A 502 -36.36 -45.94 -5.29
C ASP A 502 -37.69 -46.52 -5.81
N LEU A 503 -38.74 -45.69 -5.81
CA LEU A 503 -40.08 -46.10 -6.24
C LEU A 503 -40.18 -46.33 -7.74
N SER A 504 -39.44 -45.59 -8.58
CA SER A 504 -39.47 -45.75 -10.04
C SER A 504 -38.98 -47.12 -10.50
N ARG A 505 -38.23 -47.84 -9.66
CA ARG A 505 -37.64 -49.15 -9.98
C ARG A 505 -38.55 -50.32 -9.72
N ASN A 506 -39.65 -50.11 -9.01
CA ASN A 506 -40.67 -51.13 -8.83
C ASN A 506 -41.74 -50.97 -9.93
N LEU A 507 -41.97 -52.05 -10.68
CA LEU A 507 -42.90 -52.07 -11.82
C LEU A 507 -44.33 -51.68 -11.40
N ASP A 508 -44.74 -52.02 -10.17
CA ASP A 508 -46.08 -51.75 -9.64
C ASP A 508 -46.31 -50.27 -9.26
N THR A 509 -45.23 -49.51 -9.06
CA THR A 509 -45.30 -48.09 -8.67
C THR A 509 -44.89 -47.17 -9.82
N SER A 510 -44.05 -47.64 -10.75
CA SER A 510 -43.45 -46.84 -11.83
C SER A 510 -44.41 -46.22 -12.85
N LYS A 511 -45.59 -46.80 -13.07
CA LYS A 511 -46.48 -46.39 -14.17
C LYS A 511 -47.25 -45.10 -13.91
N ASN A 512 -47.41 -44.70 -12.65
CA ASN A 512 -48.19 -43.53 -12.24
C ASN A 512 -47.46 -42.72 -11.16
N LEU A 513 -46.12 -42.76 -11.13
CA LEU A 513 -45.31 -42.07 -10.13
C LEU A 513 -45.00 -40.64 -10.57
N ASP A 514 -45.47 -39.68 -9.78
CA ASP A 514 -45.18 -38.27 -9.93
C ASP A 514 -44.43 -37.74 -8.70
N TRP A 515 -43.63 -36.70 -8.93
CA TRP A 515 -42.79 -36.05 -7.93
C TRP A 515 -43.01 -34.54 -7.97
N ASN A 516 -43.01 -33.92 -6.79
CA ASN A 516 -43.17 -32.48 -6.58
C ASN A 516 -44.43 -31.93 -7.27
N ILE A 517 -45.59 -32.39 -6.81
CA ILE A 517 -46.87 -31.98 -7.35
C ILE A 517 -47.43 -30.82 -6.51
N ALA A 518 -47.53 -29.65 -7.14
CA ALA A 518 -48.23 -28.51 -6.58
C ALA A 518 -49.72 -28.54 -6.98
N GLN A 519 -50.62 -28.78 -6.01
CA GLN A 519 -52.07 -28.71 -6.20
C GLN A 519 -52.75 -27.95 -5.06
N ASN A 520 -53.67 -27.04 -5.40
CA ASN A 520 -54.48 -26.29 -4.43
C ASN A 520 -53.67 -25.58 -3.32
N LYS A 521 -52.49 -25.04 -3.66
CA LYS A 521 -51.52 -24.39 -2.74
C LYS A 521 -50.79 -25.34 -1.79
N HIS A 522 -50.94 -26.65 -1.96
CA HIS A 522 -50.18 -27.66 -1.26
C HIS A 522 -49.19 -28.33 -2.21
N GLU A 523 -47.97 -28.58 -1.72
CA GLU A 523 -46.95 -29.36 -2.41
C GLU A 523 -46.92 -30.75 -1.80
N ILE A 524 -47.01 -31.77 -2.66
CA ILE A 524 -46.87 -33.17 -2.27
C ILE A 524 -45.62 -33.71 -2.94
N ASP A 525 -44.70 -34.19 -2.10
CA ASP A 525 -43.37 -34.61 -2.52
C ASP A 525 -43.43 -35.76 -3.52
N ILE A 526 -44.22 -36.79 -3.23
CA ILE A 526 -44.35 -37.98 -4.09
C ILE A 526 -45.80 -38.42 -4.15
N THR A 527 -46.30 -38.79 -5.34
CA THR A 527 -47.57 -39.52 -5.43
C THR A 527 -47.51 -40.65 -6.43
N TYR A 528 -48.26 -41.73 -6.16
CA TYR A 528 -48.50 -42.74 -7.18
C TYR A 528 -49.80 -43.51 -6.97
N MET A 529 -50.32 -44.08 -8.05
CA MET A 529 -51.47 -44.99 -8.02
C MET A 529 -51.01 -46.44 -8.01
N ARG A 530 -51.44 -47.21 -7.02
CA ARG A 530 -51.30 -48.68 -7.00
C ARG A 530 -52.24 -49.32 -8.03
N ASN A 531 -51.95 -50.58 -8.37
CA ASN A 531 -52.75 -51.37 -9.32
C ASN A 531 -54.21 -51.61 -8.86
N ASP A 532 -54.52 -51.38 -7.58
CA ASP A 532 -55.86 -51.50 -6.98
C ASP A 532 -56.62 -50.16 -6.90
N ASP A 533 -56.18 -49.16 -7.67
CA ASP A 533 -56.72 -47.79 -7.69
C ASP A 533 -56.60 -47.03 -6.35
N THR A 534 -55.68 -47.44 -5.47
CA THR A 534 -55.33 -46.68 -4.25
C THR A 534 -54.28 -45.61 -4.56
N ALA A 535 -54.57 -44.36 -4.18
CA ALA A 535 -53.62 -43.25 -4.28
C ALA A 535 -52.70 -43.19 -3.08
N ILE A 536 -51.39 -43.15 -3.31
CA ILE A 536 -50.36 -42.96 -2.29
C ILE A 536 -49.86 -41.53 -2.35
N PHE A 537 -49.78 -40.88 -1.20
CA PHE A 537 -49.24 -39.55 -0.99
C PHE A 537 -48.04 -39.66 -0.04
N GLY A 538 -46.85 -39.41 -0.58
CA GLY A 538 -45.59 -39.52 0.11
C GLY A 538 -45.10 -38.16 0.59
N GLU A 539 -44.68 -38.08 1.86
CA GLU A 539 -43.95 -36.94 2.43
C GLU A 539 -42.52 -37.37 2.77
N CYS A 540 -41.52 -36.64 2.30
CA CYS A 540 -40.11 -36.97 2.42
C CYS A 540 -39.44 -36.07 3.45
N LYS A 541 -38.87 -36.66 4.50
CA LYS A 541 -38.16 -35.93 5.55
C LYS A 541 -36.78 -36.52 5.77
N VAL A 542 -35.78 -35.68 6.00
CA VAL A 542 -34.42 -36.17 6.30
C VAL A 542 -34.42 -36.98 7.60
N SER A 543 -35.03 -36.45 8.66
CA SER A 543 -35.04 -37.10 9.97
C SER A 543 -36.36 -36.89 10.70
N ALA A 544 -36.90 -37.97 11.28
CA ALA A 544 -38.07 -37.87 12.16
C ALA A 544 -37.74 -37.24 13.52
N GLU A 545 -36.45 -37.19 13.89
CA GLU A 545 -36.02 -36.67 15.20
C GLU A 545 -36.12 -35.15 15.29
N THR A 546 -35.93 -34.46 14.17
CA THR A 546 -35.91 -32.99 14.10
C THR A 546 -37.26 -32.36 13.76
N ILE A 547 -38.30 -33.16 13.50
CA ILE A 547 -39.62 -32.68 13.09
C ILE A 547 -40.70 -32.97 14.15
N ASN A 548 -41.78 -32.18 14.09
CA ASN A 548 -43.01 -32.42 14.83
C ASN A 548 -43.94 -33.34 14.02
N LEU A 549 -43.91 -34.64 14.31
CA LEU A 549 -44.68 -35.65 13.57
C LEU A 549 -46.20 -35.41 13.59
N ASP A 550 -46.73 -34.81 14.66
CA ASP A 550 -48.16 -34.52 14.78
C ASP A 550 -48.62 -33.48 13.74
N GLU A 551 -47.86 -32.38 13.62
CA GLU A 551 -48.11 -31.33 12.64
C GLU A 551 -47.93 -31.83 11.20
N GLU A 552 -46.89 -32.61 10.95
CA GLU A 552 -46.60 -33.15 9.61
C GLU A 552 -47.64 -34.18 9.16
N MET A 553 -48.12 -35.04 10.08
CA MET A 553 -49.22 -35.97 9.78
C MET A 553 -50.52 -35.24 9.51
N LYS A 554 -50.82 -34.21 10.29
CA LYS A 554 -52.00 -33.37 10.07
C LYS A 554 -51.92 -32.66 8.72
N ASP A 555 -50.78 -32.06 8.38
CA ASP A 555 -50.59 -31.39 7.10
C ASP A 555 -50.76 -32.38 5.94
N LEU A 556 -50.10 -33.54 5.99
CA LEU A 556 -50.27 -34.58 4.96
C LEU A 556 -51.74 -35.01 4.80
N VAL A 557 -52.48 -35.23 5.88
CA VAL A 557 -53.92 -35.53 5.82
C VAL A 557 -54.70 -34.41 5.14
N ASP A 558 -54.40 -33.15 5.45
CA ASP A 558 -55.03 -32.00 4.82
C ASP A 558 -54.68 -31.89 3.33
N LYS A 559 -53.41 -32.14 2.95
CA LYS A 559 -52.98 -32.25 1.54
C LYS A 559 -53.77 -33.35 0.81
N MET A 560 -53.90 -34.53 1.41
CA MET A 560 -54.60 -35.67 0.84
C MET A 560 -56.09 -35.39 0.63
N LYS A 561 -56.77 -34.77 1.60
CA LYS A 561 -58.20 -34.40 1.49
C LYS A 561 -58.44 -33.43 0.33
N ASN A 562 -57.49 -32.53 0.09
CA ASN A 562 -57.60 -31.46 -0.90
C ASN A 562 -57.06 -31.82 -2.30
N CYS A 563 -56.40 -32.98 -2.47
CA CYS A 563 -55.80 -33.39 -3.73
C CYS A 563 -56.80 -34.13 -4.67
N LYS A 564 -56.69 -33.87 -5.99
CA LYS A 564 -57.51 -34.50 -7.05
C LYS A 564 -56.70 -35.59 -7.79
N PRO A 565 -57.35 -36.64 -8.32
CA PRO A 565 -58.80 -36.92 -8.31
C PRO A 565 -59.34 -37.46 -6.98
N ASN A 566 -60.66 -37.40 -6.79
CA ASN A 566 -61.34 -38.06 -5.67
C ASN A 566 -61.42 -39.57 -5.93
N VAL A 567 -60.28 -40.26 -5.77
CA VAL A 567 -60.23 -41.72 -5.69
C VAL A 567 -60.65 -42.19 -4.30
N GLY A 568 -61.25 -43.39 -4.24
CA GLY A 568 -61.93 -43.90 -3.04
C GLY A 568 -61.01 -44.19 -1.86
N ASN A 569 -59.76 -44.62 -2.08
CA ASN A 569 -58.80 -44.88 -1.02
C ASN A 569 -57.55 -44.00 -1.19
N LYS A 570 -57.23 -43.20 -0.18
CA LYS A 570 -56.04 -42.37 -0.11
C LYS A 570 -55.16 -42.81 1.05
N ILE A 571 -53.91 -43.12 0.76
CA ILE A 571 -52.93 -43.53 1.76
C ILE A 571 -51.80 -42.49 1.86
N GLY A 572 -51.54 -42.01 3.06
CA GLY A 572 -50.39 -41.19 3.40
C GLY A 572 -49.22 -42.07 3.85
N HIS A 573 -48.02 -41.77 3.37
CA HIS A 573 -46.82 -42.51 3.69
C HIS A 573 -45.64 -41.56 3.91
N PHE A 574 -44.79 -41.86 4.89
CA PHE A 574 -43.61 -41.05 5.16
C PHE A 574 -42.33 -41.73 4.67
N PHE A 575 -41.42 -40.96 4.09
CA PHE A 575 -40.10 -41.43 3.69
C PHE A 575 -39.06 -40.69 4.51
N PHE A 576 -38.37 -41.41 5.38
CA PHE A 576 -37.31 -40.88 6.20
C PHE A 576 -35.95 -41.28 5.64
N PHE A 577 -34.95 -40.40 5.71
CA PHE A 577 -33.58 -40.84 5.48
C PHE A 577 -33.07 -41.61 6.68
N ASP A 578 -33.22 -41.02 7.87
CA ASP A 578 -32.72 -41.58 9.11
C ASP A 578 -33.66 -42.61 9.72
N LYS A 579 -33.04 -43.56 10.42
CA LYS A 579 -33.78 -44.52 11.24
C LYS A 579 -34.43 -43.80 12.43
N LEU A 580 -35.70 -44.10 12.65
CA LEU A 580 -36.47 -43.59 13.78
C LEU A 580 -36.02 -44.26 15.09
N SER A 581 -35.93 -43.49 16.17
CA SER A 581 -35.80 -44.05 17.53
C SER A 581 -37.06 -44.81 17.95
N GLU A 582 -36.93 -45.76 18.88
CA GLU A 582 -38.07 -46.54 19.40
C GLU A 582 -39.19 -45.63 19.93
N LYS A 583 -38.84 -44.51 20.56
CA LYS A 583 -39.79 -43.50 21.03
C LYS A 583 -40.56 -42.85 19.87
N LYS A 584 -39.88 -42.45 18.80
CA LYS A 584 -40.53 -41.87 17.61
C LYS A 584 -41.39 -42.90 16.88
N ILE A 585 -40.98 -44.17 16.84
CA ILE A 585 -41.80 -45.26 16.29
C ILE A 585 -43.09 -45.42 17.10
N ALA A 586 -43.02 -45.46 18.43
CA ALA A 586 -44.20 -45.55 19.28
C ALA A 586 -45.15 -44.36 19.05
N ASN A 587 -44.61 -43.14 19.01
CA ASN A 587 -45.37 -41.93 18.73
C ASN A 587 -46.00 -41.94 17.32
N PHE A 588 -45.24 -42.36 16.30
CA PHE A 588 -45.76 -42.47 14.92
C PHE A 588 -46.95 -43.44 14.87
N ASN A 589 -46.86 -44.59 15.55
CA ASN A 589 -47.93 -45.58 15.56
C ASN A 589 -49.19 -45.09 16.29
N GLU A 590 -49.03 -44.33 17.38
CA GLU A 590 -50.14 -43.69 18.09
C GLU A 590 -50.82 -42.64 17.20
N LEU A 591 -50.06 -41.71 16.63
CA LEU A 591 -50.59 -40.67 15.76
C LEU A 591 -51.22 -41.24 14.48
N LYS A 592 -50.62 -42.29 13.90
CA LYS A 592 -51.19 -43.02 12.76
C LYS A 592 -52.63 -43.46 13.04
N GLN A 593 -52.91 -43.98 14.24
CA GLN A 593 -54.27 -44.39 14.62
C GLN A 593 -55.22 -43.20 14.75
N ASN A 594 -54.73 -42.07 15.28
CA ASN A 594 -55.53 -40.87 15.49
C ASN A 594 -55.92 -40.17 14.18
N TYR A 595 -55.01 -40.16 13.20
CA TYR A 595 -55.18 -39.44 11.93
C TYR A 595 -55.77 -40.28 10.78
N SER A 596 -55.80 -41.61 10.92
CA SER A 596 -56.44 -42.48 9.92
C SER A 596 -57.96 -42.52 10.13
N GLN A 597 -58.72 -41.89 9.23
CA GLN A 597 -60.18 -41.80 9.32
C GLN A 597 -60.84 -41.90 7.93
N GLY A 598 -61.82 -42.80 7.81
CA GLY A 598 -62.59 -43.01 6.58
C GLY A 598 -61.69 -43.41 5.41
N ASP A 599 -61.79 -42.67 4.31
CA ASP A 599 -61.08 -42.91 3.06
C ASP A 599 -59.62 -42.41 3.06
N VAL A 600 -59.16 -41.82 4.17
CA VAL A 600 -57.79 -41.31 4.37
C VAL A 600 -57.10 -42.10 5.46
N ILE A 601 -56.07 -42.86 5.08
CA ILE A 601 -55.32 -43.74 5.99
C ILE A 601 -53.85 -43.32 5.98
N ILE A 602 -53.22 -43.17 7.14
CA ILE A 602 -51.76 -43.13 7.23
C ILE A 602 -51.28 -44.57 7.34
N ASP A 603 -50.52 -45.09 6.38
CA ASP A 603 -50.15 -46.51 6.35
C ASP A 603 -48.83 -46.76 7.06
N GLY A 604 -47.77 -46.05 6.72
CA GLY A 604 -46.49 -46.33 7.33
C GLY A 604 -45.40 -45.35 6.98
N TYR A 605 -44.18 -45.80 7.24
CA TYR A 605 -42.99 -45.09 6.85
C TYR A 605 -41.93 -46.05 6.31
N ASP A 606 -41.03 -45.51 5.51
CA ASP A 606 -39.83 -46.18 5.03
C ASP A 606 -38.57 -45.44 5.47
N VAL A 607 -37.48 -46.18 5.66
CA VAL A 607 -36.15 -45.62 5.92
C VAL A 607 -35.27 -45.82 4.68
N LEU A 608 -35.09 -44.77 3.89
CA LEU A 608 -34.38 -44.80 2.61
C LEU A 608 -32.91 -45.17 2.77
N SER A 609 -32.22 -44.72 3.81
CA SER A 609 -30.81 -45.07 4.03
C SER A 609 -30.62 -46.59 4.16
N GLU A 610 -31.55 -47.28 4.83
CA GLU A 610 -31.53 -48.74 4.94
C GLU A 610 -31.77 -49.40 3.57
N LYS A 611 -32.71 -48.89 2.77
CA LYS A 611 -32.97 -49.41 1.42
C LYS A 611 -31.77 -49.21 0.48
N LEU A 612 -31.22 -48.00 0.45
CA LEU A 612 -30.05 -47.65 -0.36
C LEU A 612 -28.81 -48.45 0.03
N SER A 613 -28.61 -48.73 1.32
CA SER A 613 -27.49 -49.54 1.81
C SER A 613 -27.49 -50.98 1.28
N ARG A 614 -28.67 -51.50 0.94
CA ARG A 614 -28.86 -52.85 0.39
C ARG A 614 -28.83 -52.85 -1.15
N ASP A 615 -28.90 -51.69 -1.79
CA ASP A 615 -28.90 -51.57 -3.24
C ASP A 615 -27.49 -51.70 -3.84
N GLN A 616 -27.33 -52.58 -4.83
CA GLN A 616 -26.04 -52.87 -5.43
C GLN A 616 -25.41 -51.67 -6.17
N HIS A 617 -26.21 -50.70 -6.65
CA HIS A 617 -25.72 -49.50 -7.36
C HIS A 617 -25.23 -48.41 -6.39
N TRP A 618 -25.69 -48.45 -5.14
CA TRP A 618 -25.41 -47.44 -4.10
C TRP A 618 -24.33 -47.85 -3.08
N LYS A 619 -23.69 -49.02 -3.24
CA LYS A 619 -22.65 -49.57 -2.33
C LYS A 619 -21.74 -48.50 -1.67
N SER A 620 -21.64 -48.61 -0.35
CA SER A 620 -20.92 -47.81 0.67
C SER A 620 -20.37 -46.42 0.27
N LYS A 621 -19.41 -46.33 -0.66
CA LYS A 621 -18.72 -45.07 -0.99
C LYS A 621 -19.61 -43.92 -1.51
N LYS A 622 -20.83 -44.20 -1.99
CA LYS A 622 -21.79 -43.16 -2.40
C LYS A 622 -22.75 -42.76 -1.28
N ILE A 623 -23.08 -43.69 -0.37
CA ILE A 623 -23.96 -43.43 0.77
C ILE A 623 -23.28 -42.53 1.76
N ASP A 624 -22.00 -42.75 2.08
CA ASP A 624 -21.25 -41.90 3.02
C ASP A 624 -21.28 -40.41 2.59
N LYS A 625 -21.21 -40.15 1.28
CA LYS A 625 -21.32 -38.79 0.73
C LYS A 625 -22.74 -38.21 0.82
N LEU A 626 -23.76 -39.04 0.62
CA LEU A 626 -25.15 -38.62 0.82
C LEU A 626 -25.45 -38.35 2.29
N GLU A 627 -24.93 -39.19 3.19
CA GLU A 627 -25.01 -38.96 4.63
C GLU A 627 -24.32 -37.65 5.01
N GLU A 628 -23.15 -37.37 4.45
CA GLU A 628 -22.46 -36.09 4.67
C GLU A 628 -23.32 -34.91 4.20
N ILE A 629 -23.92 -34.98 3.00
CA ILE A 629 -24.76 -33.88 2.46
C ILE A 629 -26.05 -33.70 3.26
N LEU A 630 -26.74 -34.79 3.62
CA LEU A 630 -28.05 -34.76 4.27
C LEU A 630 -27.95 -34.51 5.78
N LYS A 631 -26.89 -34.99 6.44
CA LYS A 631 -26.67 -34.87 7.90
C LYS A 631 -25.71 -33.74 8.28
N TYR A 632 -25.30 -32.88 7.34
CA TYR A 632 -24.39 -31.78 7.64
C TYR A 632 -25.01 -30.84 8.69
N ASN A 633 -24.48 -30.89 9.91
CA ASN A 633 -24.99 -30.18 11.07
C ASN A 633 -24.68 -28.68 10.98
N GLU A 634 -25.71 -27.85 11.20
CA GLU A 634 -25.61 -26.39 11.28
C GLU A 634 -24.68 -25.89 12.40
N LYS A 635 -24.32 -26.76 13.37
CA LYS A 635 -23.46 -26.42 14.53
C LYS A 635 -21.97 -26.22 14.21
N LYS A 636 -21.54 -26.32 12.94
CA LYS A 636 -20.13 -26.26 12.55
C LYS A 636 -19.71 -24.97 11.81
N ILE A 637 -20.56 -23.95 11.77
CA ILE A 637 -20.24 -22.65 11.14
C ILE A 637 -20.26 -21.54 12.19
#